data_AF-A0A3D0F3Y5-F1
#
_entry.id   AF-A0A3D0F3Y5-F1
#
_cell.length_a   1.000
_cell.length_b   1.000
_cell.length_c   1.000
_cell.angle_alpha   90.00
_cell.angle_beta   90.00
_cell.angle_gamma   90.00
#
_symmetry.space_group_name_H-M   'P 1'
#
loop_
_entity.id
_entity.type
_entity.pdbx_description
1 polymer ?
#
loop_
_entity_poly.entity_id
_entity_poly.type
_entity_poly.pdbx_seq_one_letter_code
_entity_poly.pdbx_strand_id
1 'polypeptide(L)'
;MIIAISLGFIAVLFELRLFNLIAFLGPAFIIIQKFSTIYLIDTDKMTLSVNLGKKVWRRVNLGDISKMEIHRKKNGKIKKINLRNSSNLFFTAEPARGDEFAAQIKKLIPEINTEEHKAKWHS
;
A
#
# COMPACT_ATOMS: atom_id res chain seq x y z
N MET A 1 11.15 -36.33 3.94
CA MET A 1 10.00 -35.52 3.44
C MET A 1 9.31 -34.75 4.54
N ILE A 2 8.88 -35.39 5.63
CA ILE A 2 8.22 -34.73 6.78
C ILE A 2 9.07 -33.59 7.38
N ILE A 3 10.38 -33.82 7.55
CA ILE A 3 11.30 -32.81 8.11
C ILE A 3 11.38 -31.54 7.26
N ALA A 4 11.32 -31.66 5.93
CA ALA A 4 11.35 -30.51 5.02
C ALA A 4 10.06 -29.71 5.07
N ILE A 5 8.91 -30.38 5.25
CA ILE A 5 7.61 -29.74 5.43
C ILE A 5 7.57 -29.01 6.77
N SER A 6 8.08 -29.61 7.84
CA SER A 6 8.18 -28.99 9.16
C SER A 6 9.11 -27.78 9.15
N LEU A 7 10.28 -27.86 8.48
CA LEU A 7 11.20 -26.73 8.33
C LEU A 7 10.59 -25.60 7.51
N GLY A 8 9.87 -25.92 6.43
CA GLY A 8 9.13 -24.92 5.65
C GLY A 8 8.03 -24.23 6.47
N PHE A 9 7.31 -24.99 7.29
CA PHE A 9 6.26 -24.44 8.16
C PHE A 9 6.85 -23.56 9.27
N ILE A 10 7.98 -23.97 9.86
CA ILE A 10 8.72 -23.17 10.85
C ILE A 10 9.25 -21.89 10.20
N ALA A 11 9.80 -21.94 8.98
CA ALA A 11 10.29 -20.76 8.26
C ALA A 11 9.17 -19.74 7.97
N VAL A 12 8.01 -20.22 7.52
CA VAL A 12 6.81 -19.38 7.30
C VAL A 12 6.32 -18.76 8.61
N LEU A 13 6.28 -19.53 9.71
CA LEU A 13 5.94 -19.01 11.03
C LEU A 13 6.97 -17.99 11.53
N PHE A 14 8.25 -18.19 11.24
CA PHE A 14 9.32 -17.28 11.63
C PHE A 14 9.23 -15.96 10.87
N GLU A 15 8.97 -15.98 9.55
CA GLU A 15 8.72 -14.78 8.76
C GLU A 15 7.47 -14.03 9.24
N LEU A 16 6.39 -14.75 9.56
CA LEU A 16 5.16 -14.13 10.08
C LEU A 16 5.39 -13.47 11.44
N ARG A 17 6.14 -14.12 12.33
CA ARG A 17 6.48 -13.59 13.65
C ARG A 17 7.49 -12.46 13.57
N LEU A 18 8.47 -12.51 12.67
CA LEU A 18 9.41 -11.42 12.45
C LEU A 18 8.70 -10.20 11.87
N PHE A 19 7.74 -10.39 10.96
CA PHE A 19 6.88 -9.33 10.45
C PHE A 19 6.04 -8.70 11.57
N ASN A 20 5.43 -9.51 12.43
CA ASN A 20 4.70 -9.02 13.61
C ASN A 20 5.63 -8.33 14.62
N LEU A 21 6.87 -8.79 14.78
CA LEU A 21 7.85 -8.19 15.68
C LEU A 21 8.35 -6.83 15.15
N ILE A 22 8.57 -6.70 13.84
CA ILE A 22 8.89 -5.43 13.18
C ILE A 22 7.69 -4.46 13.25
N ALA A 23 6.47 -4.97 13.10
CA ALA A 23 5.24 -4.20 13.27
C ALA A 23 4.98 -3.77 14.73
N PHE A 24 5.57 -4.48 15.71
CA PHE A 24 5.41 -4.20 17.14
C PHE A 24 6.54 -3.31 17.72
N LEU A 25 7.73 -3.30 17.11
CA LEU A 25 8.91 -2.59 17.63
C LEU A 25 9.21 -1.23 16.97
N GLY A 26 8.56 -0.89 15.86
CA GLY A 26 8.69 0.44 15.24
C GLY A 26 7.41 1.25 15.43
N PRO A 27 7.46 2.49 15.93
CA PRO A 27 6.30 3.36 15.76
C PRO A 27 6.06 3.50 14.24
N ALA A 28 4.80 3.51 13.83
CA ALA A 28 4.35 4.19 12.62
C ALA A 28 4.55 3.58 11.22
N PHE A 29 4.97 2.31 11.01
CA PHE A 29 5.15 1.78 9.64
C PHE A 29 4.07 0.79 9.19
N ILE A 30 3.25 1.18 8.20
CA ILE A 30 2.33 0.23 7.54
C ILE A 30 2.90 -0.24 6.21
N ILE A 31 3.09 -1.56 6.10
CA ILE A 31 3.68 -2.22 4.93
C ILE A 31 2.59 -2.93 4.13
N ILE A 32 2.32 -2.47 2.91
CA ILE A 32 1.42 -3.15 1.96
C ILE A 32 2.27 -3.61 0.77
N GLN A 33 2.12 -4.87 0.33
CA GLN A 33 3.02 -5.47 -0.67
C GLN A 33 2.27 -6.09 -1.85
N LYS A 34 2.86 -6.02 -3.05
CA LYS A 34 2.46 -6.80 -4.24
C LYS A 34 3.71 -7.24 -4.98
N PHE A 35 4.01 -8.55 -4.98
CA PHE A 35 5.06 -9.33 -5.71
C PHE A 35 6.50 -8.77 -5.81
N SER A 36 6.73 -7.45 -5.91
CA SER A 36 8.02 -6.75 -5.90
C SER A 36 7.94 -5.30 -5.39
N THR A 37 6.74 -4.77 -5.13
CA THR A 37 6.53 -3.38 -4.70
C THR A 37 6.10 -3.32 -3.25
N ILE A 38 6.85 -2.57 -2.44
CA ILE A 38 6.59 -2.35 -1.02
C ILE A 38 6.19 -0.90 -0.82
N TYR A 39 4.99 -0.68 -0.28
CA TYR A 39 4.53 0.62 0.18
C TYR A 39 4.80 0.72 1.68
N LEU A 40 5.54 1.74 2.10
CA LEU A 40 5.82 2.06 3.49
C LEU A 40 5.22 3.43 3.80
N ILE A 41 4.26 3.45 4.71
CA ILE A 41 3.70 4.70 5.23
C ILE A 41 4.33 4.95 6.59
N ASP A 42 5.01 6.07 6.74
CA ASP A 42 5.56 6.58 8.00
C ASP A 42 4.58 7.64 8.53
N THR A 43 3.81 7.27 9.57
CA THR A 43 2.79 8.16 10.12
C THR A 43 3.37 9.31 10.95
N ASP A 44 4.57 9.14 11.53
CA ASP A 44 5.22 10.17 12.33
C ASP A 44 5.76 11.28 11.44
N LYS A 45 6.31 10.91 10.28
CA LYS A 45 6.85 11.86 9.30
C LYS A 45 5.84 12.29 8.25
N MET A 46 4.62 11.72 8.27
CA MET A 46 3.61 11.90 7.23
C MET A 46 4.17 11.64 5.82
N THR A 47 4.93 10.55 5.63
CA THR A 47 5.51 10.22 4.32
C THR A 47 5.07 8.87 3.80
N LEU A 48 4.79 8.81 2.50
CA LEU A 48 4.61 7.56 1.75
C LEU A 48 5.89 7.29 0.97
N SER A 49 6.52 6.16 1.24
CA SER A 49 7.72 5.69 0.55
C SER A 49 7.39 4.42 -0.22
N VAL A 50 7.78 4.36 -1.49
CA VAL A 50 7.54 3.17 -2.31
C VAL A 50 8.83 2.62 -2.83
N ASN A 51 9.06 1.34 -2.55
CA ASN A 51 10.17 0.58 -3.09
C ASN A 51 9.69 -0.24 -4.29
N LEU A 52 10.21 0.07 -5.47
CA LEU A 52 9.99 -0.67 -6.71
C LEU A 52 11.11 -1.70 -6.91
N GLY A 53 11.15 -2.71 -6.05
CA GLY A 53 12.11 -3.81 -6.11
C GLY A 53 13.56 -3.39 -5.90
N LYS A 54 14.27 -3.03 -6.99
CA LYS A 54 15.75 -2.96 -7.00
C LYS A 54 16.37 -1.58 -6.84
N LYS A 55 15.69 -0.45 -7.08
CA LYS A 55 16.46 0.81 -7.22
C LYS A 55 15.84 2.15 -6.81
N VAL A 56 14.57 2.27 -6.41
CA VAL A 56 14.06 3.61 -6.07
C VAL A 56 13.08 3.55 -4.91
N TRP A 57 13.46 4.18 -3.80
CA TRP A 57 12.54 4.67 -2.78
C TRP A 57 12.02 6.02 -3.25
N ARG A 58 10.82 6.08 -3.81
CA ARG A 58 10.16 7.36 -4.04
C ARG A 58 9.45 7.75 -2.76
N ARG A 59 9.96 8.76 -2.05
CA ARG A 59 9.33 9.36 -0.88
C ARG A 59 8.45 10.52 -1.32
N VAL A 60 7.22 10.53 -0.83
CA VAL A 60 6.20 11.55 -1.06
C VAL A 60 5.70 12.02 0.30
N ASN A 61 5.56 13.32 0.50
CA ASN A 61 4.87 13.84 1.68
C ASN A 61 3.36 13.67 1.49
N LEU A 62 2.70 13.09 2.49
CA LEU A 62 1.25 12.90 2.49
C LEU A 62 0.51 14.25 2.53
N GLY A 63 1.08 15.29 3.15
CA GLY A 63 0.51 16.63 3.17
C GLY A 63 0.43 17.28 1.78
N ASP A 64 1.26 16.85 0.83
CA ASP A 64 1.22 17.37 -0.55
C ASP A 64 0.08 16.73 -1.38
N ILE A 65 -0.59 15.70 -0.86
CA ILE A 65 -1.60 14.95 -1.59
C ILE A 65 -2.97 15.55 -1.32
N SER A 66 -3.57 16.13 -2.35
CA SER A 66 -4.90 16.75 -2.26
C SER A 66 -6.01 15.86 -2.78
N LYS A 67 -5.69 14.83 -3.59
CA LYS A 67 -6.69 13.97 -4.24
C LYS A 67 -6.24 12.52 -4.35
N MET A 68 -7.17 11.60 -4.11
CA MET A 68 -7.03 10.16 -4.30
C MET A 68 -8.03 9.64 -5.35
N GLU A 69 -7.54 9.05 -6.43
CA GLU A 69 -8.37 8.41 -7.46
C GLU A 69 -8.27 6.89 -7.33
N ILE A 70 -9.38 6.24 -6.99
CA ILE A 70 -9.46 4.80 -6.83
C ILE A 70 -10.00 4.19 -8.12
N HIS A 71 -9.20 3.38 -8.81
CA HIS A 71 -9.64 2.66 -10.00
C HIS A 71 -9.97 1.21 -9.66
N ARG A 72 -11.22 0.81 -9.85
CA ARG A 72 -11.68 -0.57 -9.60
C ARG A 72 -11.75 -1.38 -10.89
N LYS A 73 -11.42 -2.67 -10.79
CA LYS A 73 -11.68 -3.68 -11.83
C LYS A 73 -13.18 -4.00 -11.87
N LYS A 74 -13.61 -4.71 -12.93
CA LYS A 74 -15.00 -5.18 -13.08
C LYS A 74 -15.48 -6.05 -11.90
N ASN A 75 -14.56 -6.77 -11.24
CA ASN A 75 -14.85 -7.61 -10.07
C ASN A 75 -14.85 -6.84 -8.73
N GLY A 76 -14.90 -5.51 -8.75
CA GLY A 76 -14.92 -4.66 -7.55
C GLY A 76 -13.57 -4.46 -6.85
N LYS A 77 -12.56 -5.29 -7.13
CA LYS A 77 -11.22 -5.15 -6.56
C LYS A 77 -10.53 -3.90 -7.08
N ILE A 78 -9.82 -3.18 -6.21
CA ILE A 78 -8.99 -2.05 -6.62
C ILE A 78 -7.86 -2.53 -7.54
N LYS A 79 -7.78 -1.93 -8.73
CA LYS A 79 -6.71 -2.16 -9.70
C LYS A 79 -5.48 -1.32 -9.35
N LYS A 80 -5.71 -0.03 -9.13
CA LYS A 80 -4.71 0.99 -8.84
C LYS A 80 -5.34 2.17 -8.11
N ILE A 81 -4.53 2.92 -7.38
CA ILE A 81 -4.89 4.14 -6.68
C ILE A 81 -3.91 5.22 -7.12
N ASN A 82 -4.40 6.33 -7.65
CA ASN A 82 -3.55 7.48 -7.93
C ASN A 82 -3.66 8.47 -6.78
N LEU A 83 -2.53 8.98 -6.32
CA LEU A 83 -2.44 10.10 -5.39
C LEU A 83 -1.94 11.31 -6.18
N ARG A 84 -2.64 12.42 -6.08
CA ARG A 84 -2.40 13.65 -6.85
C ARG A 84 -2.27 14.87 -5.96
N ASN A 85 -1.51 15.85 -6.45
CA ASN A 85 -1.49 17.20 -5.91
C ASN A 85 -2.04 18.15 -6.97
N SER A 86 -3.15 18.84 -6.68
CA SER A 86 -3.79 19.95 -7.43
C SER A 86 -4.11 19.68 -8.91
N SER A 87 -3.15 19.22 -9.71
CA SER A 87 -3.33 18.75 -11.10
C SER A 87 -2.32 17.67 -11.54
N ASN A 88 -1.23 17.46 -10.79
CA ASN A 88 -0.18 16.51 -11.16
C ASN A 88 -0.39 15.14 -10.55
N LEU A 89 -0.17 14.10 -11.37
CA LEU A 89 -0.08 12.73 -10.87
C LEU A 89 1.18 12.59 -10.03
N PHE A 90 1.00 12.52 -8.71
CA PHE A 90 2.10 12.48 -7.77
C PHE A 90 2.63 11.06 -7.64
N PHE A 91 1.70 10.10 -7.54
CA PHE A 91 2.02 8.72 -7.25
C PHE A 91 0.91 7.78 -7.74
N THR A 92 1.26 6.59 -8.24
CA THR A 92 0.31 5.52 -8.53
C THR A 92 0.67 4.28 -7.73
N ALA A 93 -0.23 3.86 -6.85
CA ALA A 93 -0.14 2.63 -6.09
C ALA A 93 -0.93 1.52 -6.78
N GLU A 94 -0.38 0.31 -6.81
CA GLU A 94 -1.09 -0.92 -7.09
C GLU A 94 -0.96 -1.90 -5.91
N PRO A 95 -1.62 -1.63 -4.77
CA PRO A 95 -1.47 -2.46 -3.57
C PRO A 95 -2.21 -3.79 -3.76
N ALA A 96 -1.69 -4.90 -3.22
CA ALA A 96 -2.44 -6.15 -3.19
C ALA A 96 -3.70 -6.03 -2.31
N ARG A 97 -3.60 -5.28 -1.21
CA ARG A 97 -4.70 -4.94 -0.29
C ARG A 97 -5.17 -3.51 -0.53
N GLY A 98 -5.77 -3.28 -1.70
CA GLY A 98 -6.13 -1.94 -2.16
C GLY A 98 -7.10 -1.19 -1.25
N ASP A 99 -8.13 -1.86 -0.72
CA ASP A 99 -9.15 -1.21 0.12
C ASP A 99 -8.56 -0.76 1.46
N GLU A 100 -7.63 -1.53 2.02
CA GLU A 100 -6.91 -1.18 3.24
C GLU A 100 -5.93 -0.03 3.04
N PHE A 101 -5.22 -0.04 1.90
CA PHE A 101 -4.37 1.08 1.52
C PHE A 101 -5.19 2.38 1.42
N ALA A 102 -6.33 2.34 0.74
CA ALA A 102 -7.20 3.50 0.60
C ALA A 102 -7.75 3.98 1.95
N ALA A 103 -8.16 3.06 2.84
CA ALA A 103 -8.66 3.39 4.16
C ALA A 103 -7.58 4.07 5.04
N GLN A 104 -6.33 3.59 4.96
CA GLN A 104 -5.22 4.19 5.71
C GLN A 104 -4.86 5.58 5.21
N ILE A 105 -4.82 5.79 3.89
CA ILE A 105 -4.59 7.13 3.33
C ILE A 105 -5.69 8.10 3.77
N LYS A 106 -6.97 7.69 3.76
CA LYS A 106 -8.07 8.53 4.28
C LYS A 106 -7.95 8.82 5.78
N LYS A 107 -7.46 7.86 6.57
CA LYS A 107 -7.23 8.08 8.00
C LYS A 107 -6.12 9.11 8.25
N LEU A 108 -5.09 9.12 7.40
CA LEU A 108 -3.94 10.01 7.53
C LEU A 108 -4.18 11.38 6.92
N ILE A 109 -5.02 11.47 5.89
CA ILE A 109 -5.40 12.71 5.22
C ILE A 109 -6.94 12.78 5.19
N PRO A 110 -7.59 13.21 6.29
CA PRO A 110 -9.04 13.22 6.39
C PRO A 110 -9.73 14.09 5.33
N GLU A 111 -9.06 15.16 4.91
CA GLU A 111 -9.56 16.14 3.94
C GLU A 111 -9.29 15.75 2.48
N ILE A 112 -8.75 14.55 2.22
CA ILE A 112 -8.40 14.13 0.86
C ILE A 112 -9.65 13.97 -0.01
N ASN A 113 -9.68 14.68 -1.15
CA ASN A 113 -10.74 14.48 -2.12
C ASN A 113 -10.62 13.07 -2.74
N THR A 114 -11.64 12.22 -2.60
CA THR A 114 -11.62 10.86 -3.13
C THR A 114 -12.57 10.71 -4.31
N GLU A 115 -12.03 10.34 -5.47
CA GLU A 115 -12.83 9.98 -6.65
C GLU A 115 -12.72 8.48 -6.93
N GLU A 116 -13.85 7.83 -7.21
CA GLU A 116 -13.90 6.42 -7.60
C GLU A 116 -14.21 6.27 -9.08
N HIS A 117 -13.29 5.68 -9.83
CA HIS A 117 -13.49 5.28 -11.22
C HIS A 117 -13.77 3.78 -11.29
N LYS A 118 -15.04 3.44 -11.49
CA LYS A 118 -15.46 2.08 -11.85
C LYS A 118 -15.29 1.90 -13.35
N ALA A 119 -14.85 0.72 -13.77
CA ALA A 119 -14.85 0.38 -15.19
C ALA A 119 -16.28 0.50 -15.73
N LYS A 120 -16.50 1.38 -16.72
CA LYS A 120 -17.81 1.55 -17.38
C LYS A 120 -18.27 0.18 -17.89
N TRP A 121 -19.49 -0.19 -17.53
CA TRP A 121 -20.23 -1.26 -18.21
C TRP A 121 -20.54 -0.71 -19.60
N HIS A 122 -19.75 -1.09 -20.60
CA HIS A 122 -20.29 -1.12 -21.95
C HIS A 122 -21.17 -2.36 -22.01
N SER A 123 -22.49 -2.11 -22.00
CA SER A 123 -23.55 -3.05 -22.35
C SER A 123 -23.31 -3.64 -23.73
#